data_AF-A0A941ARL8-F1
#
_entry.id   AF-A0A941ARL8-F1
#
_cell.length_a   1.000
_cell.length_b   1.000
_cell.length_c   1.000
_cell.angle_alpha   90.00
_cell.angle_beta   90.00
_cell.angle_gamma   90.00
#
_symmetry.space_group_name_H-M   'P 1'
#
loop_
_entity.id
_entity.type
_entity.pdbx_description
1 polymer ?
#
loop_
_entity_poly.entity_id
_entity_poly.type
_entity_poly.pdbx_seq_one_letter_code
_entity_poly.pdbx_strand_id
1 'polypeptide(L)' 'MARIALTVLGIILAVWLVFGFVIPALFATLKFLFMIAVIAFIVVAVITVVGKLSR' A
#
# COMPACT_ATOMS: atom_id res chain seq x y z
N MET A 1 33.08 -22.11 8.58
CA MET A 1 32.64 -21.15 9.61
C MET A 1 32.24 -19.79 9.01
N ALA A 2 33.14 -19.03 8.37
CA ALA A 2 32.84 -17.68 7.83
C ALA A 2 31.66 -17.62 6.85
N ARG A 3 31.55 -18.57 5.91
CA ARG A 3 30.44 -18.66 4.96
C ARG A 3 29.08 -18.75 5.65
N ILE A 4 28.97 -19.60 6.68
CA ILE A 4 27.73 -19.83 7.43
C ILE A 4 27.34 -18.55 8.18
N ALA A 5 28.29 -17.88 8.81
CA ALA A 5 28.04 -16.62 9.52
C ALA A 5 27.50 -15.54 8.58
N LEU A 6 28.10 -15.38 7.39
CA LEU A 6 27.63 -14.41 6.39
C LEU A 6 26.23 -14.76 5.84
N THR A 7 25.94 -16.05 5.63
CA THR A 7 24.60 -16.49 5.22
C THR A 7 23.55 -16.17 6.29
N VAL A 8 23.85 -16.45 7.56
CA VAL A 8 22.92 -16.16 8.67
C VAL A 8 22.67 -14.66 8.80
N LEU A 9 23.71 -13.83 8.72
CA LEU A 9 23.56 -12.37 8.73
C LEU A 9 22.72 -11.87 7.55
N GLY A 10 22.94 -12.42 6.35
CA GLY A 10 22.14 -12.08 5.17
C GLY A 10 20.66 -12.41 5.35
N ILE A 11 20.34 -13.57 5.94
CA ILE A 11 18.96 -13.96 6.24
C ILE A 11 18.33 -12.99 7.25
N ILE A 12 19.03 -12.65 8.33
CA ILE A 12 18.53 -11.73 9.35
C ILE A 12 18.25 -10.34 8.74
N LEU A 13 19.15 -9.83 7.92
CA LEU A 13 18.96 -8.54 7.25
C LEU A 13 17.79 -8.58 6.26
N ALA A 14 17.62 -9.67 5.52
CA ALA A 14 16.48 -9.83 4.61
C ALA A 14 15.15 -9.83 5.37
N VAL A 15 15.07 -10.56 6.48
CA VAL A 15 13.89 -10.58 7.36
C VAL A 15 13.62 -9.17 7.90
N TRP A 16 14.64 -8.49 8.41
CA TRP A 16 14.49 -7.12 8.91
C TRP A 16 13.98 -6.15 7.84
N LEU A 17 14.50 -6.23 6.60
CA LEU A 17 14.05 -5.39 5.50
C LEU A 17 12.58 -5.65 5.13
N VAL A 18 12.18 -6.93 5.05
CA VAL A 18 10.83 -7.32 4.65
C VAL A 18 9.80 -6.83 5.66
N PHE A 19 10.03 -7.09 6.95
CA PHE A 19 9.09 -6.70 7.99
C PHE A 19 9.16 -5.22 8.35
N GLY A 20 10.34 -4.60 8.27
CA GLY A 20 10.54 -3.19 8.60
C GLY A 20 10.08 -2.23 7.50
N PHE A 21 10.21 -2.62 6.22
CA PHE A 21 9.98 -1.70 5.10
C PHE A 21 8.99 -2.25 4.09
N VAL A 22 9.19 -3.46 3.58
CA VAL A 22 8.39 -3.97 2.45
C VAL A 22 6.93 -4.12 2.83
N ILE A 23 6.64 -4.79 3.94
CA ILE A 23 5.26 -5.00 4.40
C ILE A 23 4.59 -3.65 4.72
N PRO A 24 5.18 -2.77 5.56
CA PRO A 24 4.58 -1.45 5.83
C PRO A 24 4.34 -0.60 4.59
N ALA A 25 5.29 -0.58 3.66
CA ALA A 25 5.17 0.17 2.41
C ALA A 25 4.02 -0.36 1.55
N LEU A 26 3.91 -1.68 1.37
CA LEU A 26 2.81 -2.30 0.63
C LEU A 26 1.45 -1.94 1.24
N PHE A 27 1.32 -2.02 2.56
CA PHE A 27 0.08 -1.64 3.24
C PHE A 27 -0.22 -0.15 3.10
N ALA A 28 0.79 0.72 3.16
CA ALA A 28 0.60 2.16 2.94
C ALA A 28 0.13 2.45 1.51
N THR A 29 0.75 1.82 0.50
CA THR A 29 0.37 1.97 -0.90
C THR A 29 -1.05 1.48 -1.15
N LEU A 30 -1.45 0.32 -0.60
CA LEU A 30 -2.81 -0.19 -0.74
C LEU A 30 -3.84 0.74 -0.10
N LYS A 31 -3.57 1.26 1.11
CA LYS A 31 -4.44 2.24 1.78
C LYS A 31 -4.58 3.52 0.96
N PHE A 32 -3.47 4.00 0.38
CA PHE A 32 -3.47 5.18 -0.47
C PHE A 32 -4.30 4.98 -1.74
N LEU A 33 -4.13 3.85 -2.41
CA LEU A 33 -4.92 3.52 -3.61
C LEU A 33 -6.42 3.39 -3.28
N PHE A 34 -6.75 2.75 -2.16
CA PHE A 34 -8.12 2.67 -1.68
C PHE A 34 -8.73 4.04 -1.39
N MET A 35 -7.97 4.94 -0.75
CA MET A 35 -8.41 6.31 -0.48
C MET A 35 -8.72 7.07 -1.79
N ILE A 36 -7.87 6.97 -2.80
CA ILE A 36 -8.11 7.57 -4.11
C ILE A 36 -9.38 7.00 -4.75
N ALA A 37 -9.55 5.68 -4.70
CA ALA A 37 -10.73 5.02 -5.27
C ALA A 37 -12.02 5.50 -4.60
N VAL A 38 -12.03 5.65 -3.27
CA VAL A 38 -13.18 6.18 -2.52
C VAL A 38 -13.48 7.63 -2.91
N ILE A 39 -12.46 8.49 -3.00
CA ILE A 39 -12.64 9.89 -3.41
C ILE A 39 -13.22 9.95 -4.83
N ALA A 40 -12.65 9.19 -5.77
CA ALA A 40 -13.14 9.14 -7.15
C ALA A 40 -14.61 8.67 -7.20
N PHE A 41 -14.95 7.64 -6.44
CA PHE A 41 -16.33 7.15 -6.34
C PHE A 41 -17.29 8.23 -5.82
N ILE A 42 -16.92 8.92 -4.73
CA ILE A 42 -17.75 9.99 -4.15
C ILE A 42 -17.96 11.11 -5.16
N VAL A 43 -16.90 11.57 -5.84
CA VAL A 43 -16.97 12.63 -6.84
C VAL A 43 -17.94 12.24 -7.97
N VAL A 44 -17.81 11.04 -8.52
CA VAL A 44 -18.69 10.54 -9.59
C VAL A 44 -20.14 10.43 -9.10
N ALA A 45 -20.35 9.91 -7.89
CA ALA A 45 -21.68 9.80 -7.30
C ALA A 45 -22.34 11.17 -7.15
N VAL A 46 -21.61 12.17 -6.62
CA VAL A 46 -22.11 13.55 -6.48
C VAL A 46 -22.47 14.15 -7.84
N ILE A 47 -21.59 14.03 -8.84
CA ILE A 47 -21.85 14.55 -10.20
C ILE A 47 -23.11 13.89 -10.79
N THR A 48 -23.25 12.57 -10.62
CA THR A 48 -24.39 11.82 -11.14
C THR A 48 -25.70 12.24 -10.49
N VAL A 49 -25.71 12.46 -9.17
CA VAL A 49 -26.90 12.91 -8.43
C VAL A 49 -27.27 14.35 -8.82
N VAL A 50 -26.29 15.26 -8.87
CA VAL A 50 -26.52 16.65 -9.28
C VAL A 50 -27.04 16.72 -10.72
N GLY A 51 -26.46 15.94 -11.63
CA GLY A 51 -26.92 15.86 -13.02
C GLY A 51 -28.35 15.32 -13.17
N LYS A 52 -28.81 14.47 -12.26
CA LYS A 52 -30.21 14.01 -12.20
C LYS A 52 -31.16 15.04 -11.61
N LEU A 53 -30.71 15.84 -10.64
CA LEU A 53 -31.55 16.82 -9.95
C LEU A 53 -31.71 18.14 -10.73
N SER A 54 -30.74 18.47 -11.58
CA SER A 54 -30.75 19.67 -12.41
C SER A 54 -31.59 19.54 -13.69
N ARG A 55 -32.18 18.38 -13.95
CA ARG A 55 -33.03 18.09 -15.10
C ARG A 55 -34.47 17.97 -14.66
#